data_AF-R6SSU7-F1
#
_entry.id   AF-R6SSU7-F1
#
_cell.length_a   1.000
_cell.length_b   1.000
_cell.length_c   1.000
_cell.angle_alpha   90.00
_cell.angle_beta   90.00
_cell.angle_gamma   90.00
#
_symmetry.space_group_name_H-M   'P 1'
#
loop_
_entity.id
_entity.type
_entity.pdbx_description
1 polymer ?
#
loop_
_entity_poly.entity_id
_entity_poly.type
_entity_poly.pdbx_seq_one_letter_code
_entity_poly.pdbx_strand_id
1 'polypeptide(L)'
;MRRERRQSTAGGSGVCCALLGSMTQALRAQSVLHNASVCVHIVKVNDAPGIRGCIYGITYPCSDENQLRSVLTQEHVAVRQYAGGWDG
;
A
#
# COMPACT_ATOMS: atom_id res chain seq x y z
N MET A 1 -26.44 8.39 20.85
CA MET A 1 -25.73 9.50 20.19
C MET A 1 -24.51 8.93 19.47
N ARG A 2 -24.52 8.96 18.13
CA ARG A 2 -23.49 8.38 17.24
C ARG A 2 -22.26 9.29 17.21
N ARG A 3 -21.18 8.90 17.89
CA ARG A 3 -19.92 9.66 17.89
C ARG A 3 -19.09 9.33 16.66
N GLU A 4 -19.14 10.26 15.72
CA GLU A 4 -18.01 10.77 14.93
C GLU A 4 -17.02 9.74 14.37
N ARG A 5 -17.24 9.42 13.09
CA ARG A 5 -16.20 8.94 12.19
C ARG A 5 -15.06 9.96 12.21
N ARG A 6 -13.95 9.58 12.85
CA ARG A 6 -12.68 10.29 12.71
C ARG A 6 -12.23 10.15 11.25
N GLN A 7 -12.62 11.11 10.44
CA GLN A 7 -11.95 11.43 9.18
C GLN A 7 -10.54 11.87 9.55
N SER A 8 -9.56 11.02 9.23
CA SER A 8 -8.15 11.34 9.31
C SER A 8 -7.83 12.39 8.26
N THR A 9 -7.85 13.66 8.65
CA THR A 9 -7.28 14.76 7.86
C THR A 9 -5.83 14.99 8.28
N ALA A 10 -4.92 14.34 7.56
CA ALA A 10 -3.58 14.81 7.24
C ALA A 10 -3.38 14.32 5.79
N GLY A 11 -3.38 15.15 4.75
CA GLY A 11 -2.65 16.39 4.60
C GLY A 11 -1.62 16.16 3.50
N GLY A 12 -2.06 16.16 2.24
CA GLY A 12 -1.19 16.37 1.08
C GLY A 12 -0.60 15.12 0.41
N SER A 13 -1.43 14.33 -0.26
CA SER A 13 -1.13 13.65 -1.54
C SER A 13 -2.27 12.67 -1.79
N GLY A 14 -2.85 12.65 -3.00
CA GLY A 14 -3.86 11.65 -3.40
C GLY A 14 -3.30 10.23 -3.51
N VAL A 15 -2.29 9.90 -2.69
CA VAL A 15 -1.46 8.71 -2.74
C VAL A 15 -1.60 7.96 -1.43
N CYS A 16 -1.90 6.69 -1.56
CA CYS A 16 -2.04 5.70 -0.51
C CYS A 16 -0.89 4.69 -0.65
N CYS A 17 -0.58 3.97 0.42
CA CYS A 17 0.47 2.97 0.43
C CYS A 17 0.01 1.67 1.05
N ALA A 18 0.29 0.55 0.39
CA ALA A 18 0.08 -0.79 0.92
C ALA A 18 1.42 -1.37 1.37
N LEU A 19 1.53 -1.67 2.65
CA LEU A 19 2.73 -2.23 3.27
C LEU A 19 2.79 -3.74 3.07
N LEU A 20 3.95 -4.20 2.62
CA LEU A 20 4.28 -5.57 2.27
C LEU A 20 5.47 -6.05 3.12
N GLY A 21 5.48 -7.35 3.41
CA GLY A 21 6.46 -7.94 4.32
C GLY A 21 7.83 -8.21 3.67
N SER A 22 7.94 -8.16 2.35
CA SER A 22 9.18 -8.46 1.63
C SER A 22 9.24 -7.83 0.24
N MET A 23 10.46 -7.69 -0.29
CA MET A 23 10.67 -7.19 -1.66
C MET A 23 10.03 -8.09 -2.71
N THR A 24 10.08 -9.41 -2.52
CA THR A 24 9.45 -10.37 -3.44
C THR A 24 7.94 -10.18 -3.51
N GLN A 25 7.29 -9.90 -2.38
CA GLN A 25 5.86 -9.56 -2.36
C GLN A 25 5.59 -8.23 -3.07
N ALA A 26 6.44 -7.22 -2.88
CA ALA A 26 6.33 -5.94 -3.56
C ALA A 26 6.48 -6.05 -5.09
N LEU A 27 7.45 -6.82 -5.57
CA LEU A 27 7.65 -7.07 -7.01
C LEU A 27 6.48 -7.86 -7.60
N ARG A 28 5.98 -8.87 -6.89
CA ARG A 28 4.80 -9.62 -7.33
C ARG A 28 3.57 -8.73 -7.41
N ALA A 29 3.33 -7.92 -6.38
CA ALA A 29 2.24 -6.96 -6.34
C ALA A 29 2.33 -5.96 -7.51
N GLN A 30 3.52 -5.39 -7.74
CA GLN A 30 3.74 -4.46 -8.85
C GLN A 30 3.48 -5.12 -10.21
N SER A 31 3.98 -6.34 -10.44
CA SER A 31 3.77 -7.06 -11.71
C SER A 31 2.29 -7.34 -11.99
N VAL A 32 1.58 -7.82 -10.96
CA VAL A 32 0.14 -8.07 -11.01
C VAL A 32 -0.65 -6.78 -11.26
N LEU A 33 -0.30 -5.70 -10.56
CA LEU A 33 -0.99 -4.41 -10.68
C LEU A 33 -0.71 -3.74 -12.02
N HIS A 34 0.50 -3.89 -12.56
CA HIS A 34 0.86 -3.45 -13.90
C HIS A 34 0.03 -4.18 -14.96
N ASN A 35 -0.19 -5.50 -14.82
CA ASN A 35 -1.09 -6.25 -15.71
C ASN A 35 -2.55 -5.79 -15.60
N ALA A 36 -2.96 -5.30 -14.44
CA ALA A 36 -4.27 -4.70 -14.20
C ALA A 36 -4.35 -3.21 -14.59
N SER A 37 -3.33 -2.65 -15.25
CA SER A 37 -3.22 -1.23 -15.62
C SER A 37 -3.27 -0.25 -14.44
N VAL A 38 -2.88 -0.70 -13.24
CA VAL A 38 -2.78 0.14 -12.04
C VAL A 38 -1.32 0.58 -11.88
N CYS A 39 -1.07 1.88 -12.02
CA CYS A 39 0.26 2.44 -11.83
C CYS A 39 0.63 2.45 -10.34
N VAL A 40 1.68 1.70 -9.98
CA VAL A 40 2.19 1.64 -8.62
C VAL A 40 3.71 1.76 -8.56
N HIS A 41 4.22 2.36 -7.49
CA HIS A 41 5.65 2.49 -7.24
C HIS A 41 6.03 1.79 -5.93
N ILE A 42 7.02 0.90 -6.00
CA ILE A 42 7.56 0.26 -4.81
C ILE A 42 8.38 1.31 -4.04
N VAL A 43 8.07 1.46 -2.75
CA VAL A 43 8.77 2.32 -1.81
C VAL A 43 9.36 1.48 -0.69
N LYS A 44 10.47 1.94 -0.12
CA LYS A 44 11.06 1.33 1.08
C LYS A 44 10.56 2.13 2.28
N VAL A 45 9.84 1.46 3.18
CA VAL A 45 9.08 2.13 4.26
C VAL A 45 9.90 2.26 5.54
N ASN A 46 10.76 1.29 5.83
CA ASN A 46 11.72 1.43 6.92
C ASN A 46 12.82 0.37 6.87
N ASP A 47 14.02 0.80 7.27
CA ASP A 47 15.10 -0.03 7.79
C ASP A 47 14.98 -0.04 9.31
N ALA A 48 14.10 -0.86 9.89
CA ALA A 48 14.05 -0.95 11.34
C ALA A 48 15.28 -1.73 11.84
N PRO A 49 16.25 -1.12 12.56
CA PRO A 49 17.36 -1.85 13.15
C PRO A 49 16.79 -2.74 14.27
N GLY A 50 16.63 -4.03 14.00
CA GLY A 50 16.25 -5.01 15.03
C GLY A 50 15.14 -5.99 14.65
N ILE A 51 14.38 -5.74 13.57
CA ILE A 51 13.41 -6.72 13.05
C ILE A 51 13.96 -7.23 11.72
N ARG A 52 14.17 -8.54 11.61
CA ARG A 52 14.73 -9.19 10.43
C ARG A 52 13.89 -8.90 9.18
N GLY A 53 14.26 -7.86 8.41
CA GLY A 53 13.72 -7.59 7.07
C GLY A 53 13.29 -6.13 6.87
N CYS A 54 13.72 -5.53 5.76
CA CYS A 54 13.21 -4.23 5.33
C CYS A 54 11.72 -4.35 5.00
N ILE A 55 10.93 -3.36 5.41
CA ILE A 55 9.52 -3.28 5.04
C ILE A 55 9.44 -2.53 3.71
N TYR A 56 8.76 -3.14 2.74
CA TYR A 56 8.50 -2.56 1.44
C TYR A 56 7.03 -2.14 1.37
N GLY A 57 6.73 -1.08 0.64
CA GLY A 57 5.38 -0.65 0.35
C GLY A 57 5.19 -0.49 -1.15
N ILE A 58 3.94 -0.46 -1.59
CA ILE A 58 3.58 0.03 -2.91
C ILE A 58 2.71 1.27 -2.75
N THR A 59 3.12 2.36 -3.37
CA THR A 59 2.34 3.58 -3.45
C THR A 59 1.44 3.54 -4.67
N TYR A 60 0.22 4.04 -4.50
CA TYR A 60 -0.82 4.05 -5.51
C TYR A 60 -1.74 5.24 -5.28
N PRO A 61 -2.40 5.77 -6.32
CA PRO A 61 -3.42 6.80 -6.13
C PRO A 61 -4.58 6.24 -5.29
N CYS A 62 -4.98 6.93 -4.23
CA CYS A 62 -6.05 6.48 -3.33
C CYS A 62 -7.38 6.22 -4.07
N SER A 63 -7.61 6.89 -5.21
CA SER A 63 -8.76 6.66 -6.09
C SER A 63 -8.87 5.20 -6.59
N ASP A 64 -7.72 4.54 -6.78
CA ASP A 64 -7.64 3.16 -7.29
C ASP A 64 -7.60 2.11 -6.16
N GLU A 65 -7.79 2.50 -4.91
CA GLU A 65 -7.71 1.59 -3.75
C GLU A 65 -8.62 0.36 -3.90
N ASN A 66 -9.85 0.55 -4.37
CA ASN A 66 -10.81 -0.56 -4.53
C ASN A 66 -10.35 -1.55 -5.60
N GLN A 67 -9.81 -1.06 -6.73
CA GLN A 67 -9.29 -1.90 -7.80
C GLN A 67 -8.04 -2.64 -7.34
N LEU A 68 -7.10 -1.92 -6.71
CA LEU A 68 -5.88 -2.48 -6.15
C LEU A 68 -6.19 -3.58 -5.13
N ARG A 69 -7.13 -3.34 -4.21
CA ARG A 69 -7.51 -4.32 -3.19
C ARG A 69 -8.14 -5.57 -3.79
N SER A 70 -8.99 -5.42 -4.81
CA SER A 70 -9.56 -6.56 -5.55
C SER A 70 -8.47 -7.39 -6.22
N VAL A 71 -7.57 -6.75 -6.96
CA VAL A 71 -6.49 -7.41 -7.69
C VAL A 71 -5.53 -8.14 -6.74
N LEU A 72 -5.11 -7.49 -5.64
CA LEU A 72 -4.22 -8.11 -4.66
C LEU A 72 -4.87 -9.28 -3.92
N THR A 73 -6.18 -9.19 -3.66
CA THR A 73 -6.95 -10.29 -3.06
C THR A 73 -7.05 -11.47 -4.02
N GLN A 74 -7.34 -11.21 -5.31
CA GLN A 74 -7.45 -12.24 -6.34
C GLN A 74 -6.13 -12.98 -6.55
N GLU A 75 -4.99 -12.28 -6.50
CA GLU A 75 -3.66 -12.85 -6.70
C GLU A 75 -2.99 -13.35 -5.40
N HIS A 76 -3.77 -13.43 -4.30
CA HIS A 76 -3.33 -13.90 -2.98
C HIS A 76 -2.07 -13.16 -2.47
N VAL A 77 -1.97 -11.86 -2.72
CA VAL A 77 -0.87 -11.03 -2.22
C VAL A 77 -1.19 -10.57 -0.80
N ALA A 78 -0.39 -11.01 0.16
CA ALA A 78 -0.56 -10.65 1.56
C ALA A 78 -0.10 -9.20 1.83
N VAL A 79 -1.08 -8.31 2.01
CA VAL A 79 -0.84 -6.93 2.48
C VAL A 79 -0.91 -6.89 4.00
N ARG A 80 0.09 -6.29 4.64
CA ARG A 80 0.15 -6.16 6.10
C ARG A 80 -0.71 -5.02 6.61
N GLN A 81 -0.70 -3.90 5.90
CA GLN A 81 -1.39 -2.67 6.30
C GLN A 81 -1.61 -1.76 5.09
N TYR A 82 -2.71 -1.03 5.10
CA TYR A 82 -2.97 0.07 4.16
C TYR A 82 -2.84 1.39 4.93
N ALA A 83 -2.06 2.33 4.40
CA ALA A 83 -1.82 3.66 4.94
C ALA A 83 -2.28 4.71 3.94
N GLY A 84 -3.27 5.52 4.32
CA GLY A 84 -3.72 6.66 3.53
C GLY A 84 -2.88 7.91 3.80
N GLY A 85 -2.74 8.80 2.82
CA GLY A 85 -1.96 10.04 2.95
C GLY A 85 -0.47 9.77 3.07
N TRP A 86 0.07 8.95 2.15
CA TRP A 86 1.49 8.60 2.14
C TRP A 86 2.32 9.74 1.53
N ASP A 87 3.27 10.30 2.30
CA ASP A 87 4.16 11.40 1.88
C ASP A 87 5.62 10.96 1.62
N GLY A 88 5.97 9.70 1.86
CA GLY A 88 7.34 9.18 1.69
C GLY A 88 8.11 9.06 2.99
#